data_AF-C2G4Z5-F1
#
_entry.id   AF-C2G4Z5-F1
#
_cell.length_a   1.000
_cell.length_b   1.000
_cell.length_c   1.000
_cell.angle_alpha   90.00
_cell.angle_beta   90.00
_cell.angle_gamma   90.00
#
_symmetry.space_group_name_H-M   'P 1'
#
loop_
_entity.id
_entity.type
_entity.pdbx_description
1 polymer ?
#
loop_
_entity_poly.entity_id
_entity_poly.type
_entity_poly.pdbx_seq_one_letter_code
_entity_poly.pdbx_strand_id
1 'polypeptide(L)'
;MNTEIQKLHRIWQSSRAVKTTFFPKNGFKELANTITSSGPFYYYIVDFYDMSLSHISPAIYDLHGSDPNTVTFDDILQLVHPDDLDFVSRAESKISRLL
;
A
#
# COMPACT_ATOMS: atom_id res chain seq x y z
N MET A 1 17.79 6.97 -5.79
CA MET A 1 16.41 6.51 -6.05
C MET A 1 16.46 5.39 -7.07
N ASN A 2 15.90 4.22 -6.74
CA ASN A 2 15.95 3.02 -7.57
C ASN A 2 15.06 3.20 -8.82
N THR A 3 15.58 2.92 -10.01
CA THR A 3 14.92 3.10 -11.32
C THR A 3 13.58 2.36 -11.42
N GLU A 4 13.44 1.26 -10.69
CA GLU A 4 12.24 0.43 -10.71
C GLU A 4 11.10 1.03 -9.88
N ILE A 5 11.42 1.71 -8.77
CA ILE A 5 10.43 2.46 -7.97
C ILE A 5 9.83 3.58 -8.83
N GLN A 6 10.63 4.23 -9.68
CA GLN A 6 10.11 5.24 -10.60
C GLN A 6 9.13 4.70 -11.64
N LYS A 7 9.24 3.43 -12.03
CA LYS A 7 8.25 2.80 -12.94
C LYS A 7 6.89 2.66 -12.24
N LEU A 8 6.88 2.27 -10.96
CA LEU A 8 5.66 2.16 -10.16
C LEU A 8 4.97 3.52 -10.02
N HIS A 9 5.72 4.57 -9.68
CA HIS A 9 5.16 5.93 -9.64
C HIS A 9 4.51 6.33 -10.96
N ARG A 10 5.12 5.98 -12.10
CA ARG A 10 4.56 6.32 -13.42
C ARG A 10 3.23 5.62 -13.69
N ILE A 11 3.10 4.34 -13.30
CA ILE A 11 1.85 3.58 -13.43
C ILE A 11 0.76 4.25 -12.61
N TRP A 12 1.00 4.52 -11.32
CA TRP A 12 0.00 5.13 -10.45
C TRP A 12 -0.35 6.57 -10.84
N GLN A 13 0.62 7.36 -11.31
CA GLN A 13 0.35 8.71 -11.82
C GLN A 13 -0.67 8.69 -12.98
N SER A 14 -0.64 7.66 -13.82
CA SER A 14 -1.58 7.49 -14.94
C SER A 14 -2.97 7.01 -14.52
N SER A 15 -3.09 6.44 -13.31
CA SER A 15 -4.34 5.91 -12.75
C SER A 15 -4.83 6.69 -11.52
N ARG A 16 -4.38 7.94 -11.33
CA ARG A 16 -4.81 8.75 -10.18
C ARG A 16 -6.31 9.02 -10.26
N ALA A 17 -6.99 8.72 -9.16
CA ALA A 17 -8.38 9.11 -8.99
C ALA A 17 -8.52 10.64 -9.13
N VAL A 18 -9.63 11.11 -9.70
CA VAL A 18 -9.85 12.55 -9.93
C VAL A 18 -10.13 13.31 -8.62
N LYS A 19 -10.51 12.61 -7.55
CA LYS A 19 -10.83 13.17 -6.23
C LYS A 19 -10.45 12.19 -5.12
N THR A 20 -10.09 12.74 -3.95
CA THR A 20 -9.92 11.98 -2.69
C THR A 20 -11.19 11.20 -2.37
N THR A 21 -10.99 9.96 -1.93
CA THR A 21 -12.09 9.07 -1.53
C THR A 21 -12.17 9.04 -0.01
N PHE A 22 -13.29 9.49 0.56
CA PHE A 22 -13.50 9.43 2.01
C PHE A 22 -13.78 7.98 2.44
N PHE A 23 -12.90 7.41 3.26
CA PHE A 23 -13.11 6.09 3.87
C PHE A 23 -13.59 6.24 5.33
N PRO A 24 -14.83 5.82 5.66
CA PRO A 24 -15.32 5.91 7.03
C PRO A 24 -14.56 4.97 7.95
N LYS A 25 -14.10 5.50 9.10
CA LYS A 25 -13.29 4.80 10.14
C LYS A 25 -13.82 3.41 10.55
N ASN A 26 -15.11 3.14 10.38
CA ASN A 26 -15.77 1.95 10.88
C ASN A 26 -15.71 0.77 9.90
N GLY A 27 -15.53 1.02 8.60
CA GLY A 27 -15.50 -0.03 7.58
C GLY A 27 -14.30 -0.98 7.71
N PHE A 28 -13.20 -0.49 8.28
CA PHE A 28 -12.00 -1.30 8.45
C PHE A 28 -12.18 -2.42 9.49
N LYS A 29 -12.92 -2.17 10.58
CA LYS A 29 -13.15 -3.18 11.62
C LYS A 29 -13.91 -4.40 11.08
N GLU A 30 -14.81 -4.19 10.12
CA GLU A 30 -15.53 -5.26 9.43
C GLU A 30 -14.62 -6.03 8.45
N LEU A 31 -13.73 -5.33 7.74
CA LEU A 31 -12.70 -5.91 6.86
C LEU A 31 -11.68 -6.74 7.64
N ALA A 32 -11.20 -6.25 8.79
CA ALA A 32 -10.26 -6.98 9.64
C ALA A 32 -10.84 -8.29 10.18
N ASN A 33 -12.13 -8.31 10.51
CA ASN A 33 -12.83 -9.53 10.94
C ASN A 33 -12.99 -10.56 9.81
N THR A 34 -12.94 -10.13 8.55
CA THR A 34 -13.00 -11.02 7.38
C THR A 34 -11.63 -11.52 6.94
N ILE A 35 -10.55 -10.84 7.32
CA ILE A 35 -9.16 -11.29 7.09
C ILE A 35 -8.78 -12.22 8.25
N THR A 36 -9.34 -13.43 8.25
CA THR A 36 -8.90 -14.53 9.13
C THR A 36 -7.55 -15.06 8.64
N SER A 37 -6.49 -14.27 8.82
CA SER A 37 -5.10 -14.72 8.57
C SER A 37 -4.65 -15.66 9.68
N SER A 38 -4.15 -16.84 9.29
CA SER A 38 -3.42 -17.73 10.20
C SER A 38 -1.95 -17.29 10.25
N GLY A 39 -1.67 -16.17 10.94
CA GLY A 39 -0.31 -15.67 11.14
C GLY A 39 -0.24 -14.15 11.35
N PRO A 40 0.88 -13.61 11.90
CA PRO A 40 1.08 -12.18 12.07
C PRO A 40 0.94 -11.42 10.75
N PHE A 41 0.20 -10.31 10.77
CA PHE A 41 -0.01 -9.47 9.60
C PHE A 41 -0.12 -8.00 10.01
N TYR A 42 0.11 -7.10 9.06
CA TYR A 42 -0.21 -5.68 9.18
C TYR A 42 -1.05 -5.24 7.99
N TYR A 43 -1.68 -4.08 8.12
CA TYR A 43 -2.53 -3.50 7.10
C TYR A 43 -2.34 -1.99 7.06
N TYR A 44 -2.74 -1.40 5.94
CA TYR A 44 -2.82 0.04 5.74
C TYR A 44 -3.84 0.32 4.64
N ILE A 45 -4.32 1.56 4.57
CA ILE A 45 -5.17 2.06 3.48
C ILE A 45 -4.34 3.09 2.71
N VAL A 46 -4.21 2.92 1.40
CA VAL A 46 -3.56 3.87 0.50
C VAL A 46 -4.61 4.71 -0.23
N ASP A 47 -4.48 6.04 -0.20
CA ASP A 47 -5.23 6.93 -1.08
C ASP A 47 -4.47 7.07 -2.40
N PHE A 48 -5.00 6.51 -3.50
CA PHE A 48 -4.35 6.58 -4.81
C PHE A 48 -4.36 7.98 -5.44
N TYR A 49 -5.02 8.98 -4.84
CA TYR A 49 -4.92 10.37 -5.30
C TYR A 49 -3.53 10.97 -5.02
N ASP A 50 -3.06 10.85 -3.79
CA ASP A 50 -1.81 11.45 -3.31
C ASP A 50 -0.79 10.43 -2.78
N MET A 51 -1.12 9.14 -2.84
CA MET A 51 -0.35 8.01 -2.30
C MET A 51 -0.16 8.08 -0.77
N SER A 52 -1.00 8.85 -0.07
CA SER A 52 -0.95 8.93 1.39
C SER A 52 -1.44 7.63 2.04
N LEU A 53 -0.87 7.33 3.20
CA LEU A 53 -1.27 6.19 4.01
C LEU A 53 -2.18 6.64 5.15
N SER A 54 -3.21 5.85 5.40
CA SER A 54 -4.09 6.01 6.57
C SER A 54 -4.40 4.65 7.19
N HIS A 55 -4.90 4.66 8.43
CA HIS A 55 -5.31 3.44 9.14
C HIS A 55 -4.20 2.38 9.17
N ILE A 56 -2.96 2.78 9.47
CA ILE A 56 -1.81 1.90 9.50
C ILE A 56 -1.84 1.06 10.79
N SER A 57 -1.70 -0.25 10.65
CA SER A 57 -1.62 -1.16 11.80
C SER A 57 -0.30 -0.97 12.55
N PRO A 58 -0.31 -0.89 13.90
CA PRO A 58 0.92 -0.86 14.70
C PRO A 58 1.83 -2.09 14.48
N ALA A 59 1.27 -3.22 14.05
CA ALA A 59 2.01 -4.45 13.79
C ALA A 59 3.09 -4.32 12.70
N ILE A 60 3.07 -3.25 11.89
CA ILE A 60 4.14 -2.97 10.92
C ILE A 60 5.49 -2.75 11.62
N TYR A 61 5.49 -2.21 12.84
CA TYR A 61 6.70 -2.06 13.64
C TYR A 61 7.26 -3.40 14.07
N ASP A 62 6.39 -4.30 14.55
CA ASP A 62 6.82 -5.62 15.03
C ASP A 62 7.34 -6.50 13.87
N LEU A 63 6.76 -6.35 12.68
CA LEU A 63 7.11 -7.15 11.49
C LEU A 63 8.29 -6.59 10.69
N HIS A 64 8.38 -5.27 10.55
CA HIS A 64 9.35 -4.61 9.66
C HIS A 64 10.18 -3.50 10.33
N GLY A 65 9.97 -3.22 11.61
CA GLY A 65 10.68 -2.17 12.34
C GLY A 65 10.29 -0.74 11.94
N SER A 66 9.25 -0.57 11.12
CA SER A 66 8.81 0.74 10.63
C SER A 66 7.86 1.40 11.63
N ASP A 67 8.06 2.68 11.95
CA ASP A 67 7.15 3.42 12.82
C ASP A 67 5.84 3.75 12.10
N PRO A 68 4.67 3.28 12.60
CA PRO A 68 3.39 3.48 11.96
C PRO A 68 2.98 4.96 11.83
N ASN A 69 3.59 5.88 12.57
CA ASN A 69 3.27 7.31 12.49
C ASN A 69 4.06 8.07 11.42
N THR A 70 5.17 7.49 10.95
CA THR A 70 6.10 8.16 10.03
C THR A 70 6.34 7.39 8.74
N VAL A 71 5.99 6.10 8.69
CA VAL A 71 6.14 5.25 7.51
C VAL A 71 5.37 5.82 6.32
N THR A 72 6.06 5.93 5.19
CA THR A 72 5.49 6.36 3.91
C THR A 72 5.20 5.16 3.02
N PHE A 73 4.40 5.36 1.97
CA PHE A 73 4.17 4.28 1.01
C PHE A 73 5.46 3.85 0.30
N ASP A 74 6.37 4.78 0.02
CA ASP A 74 7.67 4.48 -0.58
C ASP A 74 8.55 3.62 0.33
N ASP A 75 8.46 3.78 1.65
CA ASP A 75 9.18 2.93 2.62
C ASP A 75 8.65 1.49 2.56
N ILE A 76 7.34 1.31 2.41
CA ILE A 76 6.73 -0.02 2.26
C ILE A 76 7.18 -0.68 0.94
N LEU A 77 7.21 0.07 -0.16
CA LEU A 77 7.65 -0.45 -1.46
C LEU A 77 9.12 -0.86 -1.46
N GLN A 78 9.96 -0.21 -0.65
CA GLN A 78 11.37 -0.57 -0.48
C GLN A 78 11.57 -1.89 0.27
N LEU A 79 10.55 -2.41 0.95
CA LEU A 79 10.59 -3.74 1.56
C LEU A 79 10.49 -4.87 0.52
N VAL A 80 10.04 -4.57 -0.71
CA VAL A 80 9.95 -5.54 -1.79
C VAL A 80 11.36 -5.87 -2.30
N HIS A 81 11.68 -7.17 -2.35
CA HIS A 81 12.96 -7.62 -2.87
C HIS A 81 13.13 -7.20 -4.34
N PRO A 82 14.33 -6.75 -4.78
CA PRO A 82 14.54 -6.28 -6.15
C PRO A 82 14.12 -7.27 -7.24
N ASP A 83 14.34 -8.56 -7.02
CA ASP A 83 13.97 -9.63 -7.98
C ASP A 83 12.45 -9.77 -8.15
N ASP A 84 11.66 -9.31 -7.17
CA ASP A 84 10.20 -9.40 -7.16
C ASP A 84 9.53 -8.13 -7.72
N LEU A 85 10.28 -7.03 -7.91
CA LEU A 85 9.71 -5.75 -8.39
C LEU A 85 9.04 -5.89 -9.76
N ASP A 86 9.59 -6.72 -10.63
CA ASP A 86 9.03 -6.98 -11.96
C ASP A 86 7.68 -7.70 -11.87
N PHE A 87 7.51 -8.59 -10.89
CA PHE A 87 6.24 -9.25 -10.61
C PHE A 87 5.23 -8.27 -10.02
N VAL A 88 5.63 -7.51 -9.00
CA VAL A 88 4.77 -6.52 -8.32
C VAL A 88 4.28 -5.46 -9.31
N SER A 89 5.16 -4.92 -10.15
CA SER A 89 4.81 -3.93 -11.18
C SER A 89 3.74 -4.43 -12.16
N ARG A 90 3.81 -5.70 -12.58
CA ARG A 90 2.78 -6.32 -13.44
C ARG A 90 1.45 -6.53 -12.71
N ALA A 91 1.49 -6.88 -11.42
CA ALA A 91 0.29 -7.06 -10.61
C ALA A 91 -0.42 -5.70 -10.40
N GLU A 92 0.32 -4.68 -9.98
CA GLU A 92 -0.16 -3.30 -9.83
C GLU A 92 -0.75 -2.75 -11.13
N SER A 93 -0.09 -2.98 -12.27
CA SER A 93 -0.59 -2.56 -13.59
C SER A 93 -1.92 -3.20 -14.00
N LYS A 94 -2.25 -4.38 -13.44
CA LYS A 94 -3.55 -5.02 -13.67
C LYS A 94 -4.62 -4.44 -12.76
N ILE A 95 -4.27 -4.19 -11.49
CA ILE A 95 -5.18 -3.59 -10.50
C ILE A 95 -5.55 -2.16 -10.91
N SER A 96 -4.59 -1.38 -11.41
CA SER A 96 -4.84 0.00 -11.85
C SER A 96 -5.82 0.13 -13.02
N ARG A 97 -6.05 -0.94 -13.79
CA ARG A 97 -7.08 -0.97 -14.85
C ARG A 97 -8.49 -1.21 -14.32
N LEU A 98 -8.62 -1.60 -13.06
CA LEU A 98 -9.90 -1.85 -12.38
C LEU A 98 -10.32 -0.67 -11.49
N LEU A 99 -9.44 0.31 -11.31
CA LEU A 99 -9.66 1.58 -10.61
C LEU A 99 -10.08 2.68 -11.59
#